data_AF-A0AAV8X5B1-F1
#
_entry.id   AF-A0AAV8X5B1-F1
#
_cell.length_a   1.000
_cell.length_b   1.000
_cell.length_c   1.000
_cell.angle_alpha   90.00
_cell.angle_beta   90.00
_cell.angle_gamma   90.00
#
_symmetry.space_group_name_H-M   'P 1'
#
loop_
_entity.id
_entity.type
_entity.pdbx_description
1 polymer ?
#
loop_
_entity_poly.entity_id
_entity_poly.type
_entity_poly.pdbx_seq_one_letter_code
_entity_poly.pdbx_strand_id
1 'polypeptide(L)'
;FLHLFLLAYRSSVHETTWQTPASIVMGRELRLPCDLKFGCTPGDDVAGEDYVSTLRQRMEDIHERVRSNIQGASDRMKETYDINANDGRYQPGNQVWLYNPQRRRGLSPKLQSSWEGPYEVVTRINDVVYRIQKLPRGKPRVVHFNRLAPFAGSNDEQAEARVRHVSPPDSELSFEEFMLLHSNGQKARYGVTREESRDLFQTPADFCLAHCVAADLRMSRGIALTFKKAFGQLEELRRQRPEVGRVLQITAAEQEKERSVFYLVTKQLSHHKPTYQTVWDTLVELRDVLLSQSISSLAIPKIASGLDGLDWRVIRSMLEEIAQREDCGLLLLPDLPMQEWAILQVSSQARG
;
A
#
# COMPACT_ATOMS: atom_id res chain seq x y z
N PHE A 1 25.99 7.44 -21.48
CA PHE A 1 24.97 7.20 -20.44
C PHE A 1 24.46 5.75 -20.38
N LEU A 2 24.21 5.06 -21.51
CA LEU A 2 23.68 3.68 -21.51
C LEU A 2 24.50 2.66 -20.70
N HIS A 3 25.84 2.76 -20.72
CA HIS A 3 26.71 1.84 -19.98
C HIS A 3 26.52 1.88 -18.46
N LEU A 4 26.26 3.05 -17.87
CA LEU A 4 26.03 3.19 -16.44
C LEU A 4 24.67 2.59 -16.02
N PHE A 5 23.63 2.76 -16.85
CA PHE A 5 22.33 2.15 -16.61
C PHE A 5 22.40 0.62 -16.71
N LEU A 6 23.12 0.09 -17.69
CA LEU A 6 23.33 -1.35 -17.83
C LEU A 6 24.15 -1.93 -16.68
N LEU A 7 25.14 -1.18 -16.18
CA LEU A 7 25.91 -1.56 -15.00
C LEU A 7 24.99 -1.68 -13.78
N ALA A 8 24.23 -0.62 -13.49
CA ALA A 8 23.28 -0.59 -12.38
C ALA A 8 22.24 -1.70 -12.46
N TYR A 9 21.67 -1.93 -13.65
CA TYR A 9 20.70 -3.00 -13.85
C TYR A 9 21.31 -4.39 -13.62
N ARG A 10 22.53 -4.64 -14.09
CA ARG A 10 23.19 -5.94 -13.97
C ARG A 10 23.71 -6.23 -12.56
N SER A 11 24.03 -5.20 -11.77
CA SER A 11 24.52 -5.32 -10.40
C SER A 11 23.43 -5.17 -9.34
N SER A 12 22.18 -4.84 -9.73
CA SER A 12 21.06 -4.73 -8.79
C SER A 12 20.36 -6.07 -8.63
N VAL A 13 19.98 -6.38 -7.39
CA VAL A 13 19.20 -7.58 -7.07
C VAL A 13 17.79 -7.42 -7.64
N HIS A 14 17.34 -8.40 -8.43
CA HIS A 14 15.99 -8.40 -8.98
C HIS A 14 14.99 -9.06 -8.02
N GLU A 15 13.83 -8.43 -7.79
CA GLU A 15 12.86 -8.85 -6.77
C GLU A 15 12.33 -10.28 -6.98
N THR A 16 12.11 -10.70 -8.22
CA THR A 16 11.59 -12.04 -8.53
C THR A 16 12.63 -13.15 -8.29
N THR A 17 13.90 -12.89 -8.61
CA THR A 17 14.97 -13.90 -8.59
C THR A 17 15.78 -13.87 -7.29
N TRP A 18 15.76 -12.75 -6.56
CA TRP A 18 16.61 -12.44 -5.41
C TRP A 18 18.11 -12.58 -5.69
N GLN A 19 18.50 -12.42 -6.96
CA GLN A 19 19.87 -12.50 -7.45
C GLN A 19 20.11 -11.36 -8.44
N THR A 20 21.36 -10.93 -8.59
CA THR A 20 21.73 -9.96 -9.63
C THR A 20 21.77 -10.65 -11.00
N PRO A 21 21.41 -9.97 -12.09
CA PRO A 21 21.58 -10.53 -13.44
C PRO A 21 23.03 -10.94 -13.73
N ALA A 22 24.01 -10.21 -13.19
CA ALA A 22 25.42 -10.55 -13.30
C ALA A 22 25.74 -11.91 -12.67
N SER A 23 25.32 -12.14 -11.43
CA SER A 23 25.51 -13.40 -10.72
C SER A 23 24.85 -14.59 -11.42
N ILE A 24 23.63 -14.41 -11.94
CA ILE A 24 22.90 -15.46 -12.66
C ILE A 24 23.63 -15.90 -13.94
N VAL A 25 24.19 -14.94 -14.69
CA VAL A 25 24.81 -15.20 -16.00
C VAL A 25 26.29 -15.59 -15.87
N MET A 26 27.02 -14.96 -14.95
CA MET A 26 28.48 -15.09 -14.83
C MET A 26 28.92 -15.91 -13.62
N GLY A 27 28.00 -16.29 -12.73
CA GLY A 27 28.32 -17.01 -11.48
C GLY A 27 29.08 -16.15 -10.46
N ARG A 28 29.18 -14.85 -10.70
CA ARG A 28 29.89 -13.88 -9.87
C ARG A 28 29.31 -12.48 -10.06
N GLU A 29 29.56 -11.64 -9.07
CA GLU A 29 29.20 -10.22 -9.16
C GLU A 29 30.13 -9.44 -10.09
N LEU A 30 29.63 -8.31 -10.59
CA LEU A 30 30.43 -7.38 -11.39
C LEU A 30 31.43 -6.66 -10.50
N ARG A 31 32.68 -6.57 -10.95
CA ARG A 31 33.68 -5.71 -10.31
C ARG A 31 33.38 -4.25 -10.62
N LEU A 32 33.10 -3.48 -9.58
CA LEU A 32 32.78 -2.06 -9.64
C LEU A 32 34.04 -1.22 -9.39
N PRO A 33 34.11 0.03 -9.90
CA PRO A 33 35.24 0.92 -9.62
C PRO A 33 35.47 1.19 -8.12
N CYS A 34 34.42 1.10 -7.29
CA CYS A 34 34.55 1.22 -5.84
C CYS A 34 35.35 0.07 -5.22
N ASP A 35 35.33 -1.12 -5.83
CA ASP A 35 36.01 -2.31 -5.32
C ASP A 35 37.54 -2.17 -5.43
N LEU A 36 38.02 -1.26 -6.28
CA LEU A 36 39.44 -0.89 -6.33
C LEU A 36 39.89 -0.17 -5.04
N LYS A 37 38.98 0.59 -4.41
CA LYS A 37 39.27 1.36 -3.19
C LYS A 37 39.00 0.57 -1.92
N PHE A 38 37.97 -0.28 -1.93
CA PHE A 38 37.51 -1.01 -0.75
C PHE A 38 37.96 -2.49 -0.72
N GLY A 39 38.51 -3.01 -1.82
CA GLY A 39 38.83 -4.42 -1.99
C GLY A 39 37.61 -5.27 -2.34
N CYS A 40 37.85 -6.52 -2.73
CA CYS A 40 36.81 -7.53 -2.92
C CYS A 40 36.73 -8.46 -1.70
N THR A 41 35.60 -9.16 -1.56
CA THR A 41 35.44 -10.20 -0.53
C THR A 41 36.50 -11.30 -0.68
N PRO A 42 37.16 -11.75 0.41
CA PRO A 42 38.12 -12.84 0.34
C PRO A 42 37.46 -14.13 -0.17
N GLY A 43 38.00 -14.74 -1.23
CA GLY A 43 37.54 -16.02 -1.78
C GLY A 43 37.00 -16.01 -3.22
N ASP A 44 36.89 -14.84 -3.86
CA ASP A 44 36.42 -14.74 -5.26
C ASP A 44 37.51 -14.89 -6.32
N ASP A 45 38.78 -14.83 -5.92
CA ASP A 45 39.95 -14.95 -6.80
C ASP A 45 40.65 -16.32 -6.64
N VAL A 46 39.91 -17.42 -6.76
CA VAL A 46 40.53 -18.76 -6.83
C VAL A 46 41.00 -19.01 -8.26
N ALA A 47 42.11 -18.37 -8.66
CA ALA A 47 42.82 -18.77 -9.88
C ALA A 47 43.58 -20.08 -9.57
N GLY A 48 43.02 -21.20 -9.97
CA GLY A 48 43.58 -22.54 -9.74
C GLY A 48 42.84 -23.62 -10.53
N GLU A 49 43.32 -24.87 -10.43
CA GLU A 49 42.75 -26.03 -11.13
C GLU A 49 41.26 -26.27 -10.77
N ASP A 50 40.86 -25.85 -9.56
CA ASP A 50 39.50 -26.01 -9.02
C ASP A 50 38.53 -24.85 -9.35
N TYR A 51 38.94 -23.85 -10.14
CA TYR A 51 38.08 -22.72 -10.47
C TYR A 51 36.82 -23.17 -11.25
N VAL A 52 37.00 -24.08 -12.20
CA VAL A 52 35.93 -24.53 -13.10
C VAL A 52 34.90 -25.36 -12.33
N SER A 53 35.34 -26.25 -11.45
CA SER A 53 34.47 -27.07 -10.59
C SER A 53 33.68 -26.18 -9.62
N THR A 54 34.36 -25.23 -8.98
CA THR A 54 33.74 -24.28 -8.04
C THR A 54 32.72 -23.37 -8.73
N LEU A 55 33.04 -22.84 -9.92
CA LEU A 55 32.13 -22.01 -10.70
C LEU A 55 30.88 -22.79 -11.14
N ARG A 56 31.08 -24.04 -11.57
CA ARG A 56 29.97 -24.92 -11.97
C ARG A 56 29.03 -25.17 -10.80
N GLN A 57 29.55 -25.59 -9.64
CA GLN A 57 28.73 -25.82 -8.44
C GLN A 57 27.98 -24.55 -8.04
N ARG A 58 28.66 -23.40 -8.01
CA ARG A 58 28.06 -22.11 -7.68
C ARG A 58 26.93 -21.74 -8.64
N MET A 59 27.09 -21.96 -9.95
CA MET A 59 26.03 -21.71 -10.92
C MET A 59 24.83 -22.65 -10.73
N GLU A 60 25.07 -23.94 -10.48
CA GLU A 60 24.01 -24.92 -10.19
C GLU A 60 23.18 -24.47 -8.97
N ASP A 61 23.84 -24.07 -7.88
CA ASP A 61 23.20 -23.56 -6.67
C ASP A 61 22.38 -22.27 -6.92
N ILE A 62 22.97 -21.30 -7.66
CA ILE A 62 22.28 -20.04 -8.00
C ILE A 62 21.03 -20.34 -8.83
N HIS A 63 21.14 -21.18 -9.86
CA HIS A 63 20.02 -21.50 -10.76
C HIS A 63 18.92 -22.30 -10.07
N GLU A 64 19.26 -23.17 -9.12
CA GLU A 64 18.26 -23.86 -8.29
C GLU A 64 17.47 -22.88 -7.42
N ARG A 65 18.16 -21.97 -6.73
CA ARG A 65 17.53 -20.93 -5.92
C ARG A 65 16.63 -20.01 -6.77
N VAL A 66 17.12 -19.60 -7.94
CA VAL A 66 16.36 -18.75 -8.86
C VAL A 66 15.09 -19.46 -9.35
N ARG A 67 15.16 -20.74 -9.71
CA ARG A 67 13.98 -21.53 -10.12
C ARG A 67 12.93 -21.59 -9.01
N SER A 68 13.34 -21.87 -7.77
CA SER A 68 12.43 -21.90 -6.62
C SER A 68 11.79 -20.53 -6.36
N ASN A 69 12.57 -19.45 -6.48
CA ASN A 69 12.07 -18.08 -6.26
C ASN A 69 11.09 -17.64 -7.35
N ILE A 70 11.39 -17.93 -8.61
CA ILE A 70 10.50 -17.64 -9.75
C ILE A 70 9.18 -18.37 -9.58
N GLN A 71 9.20 -19.66 -9.19
CA GLN A 71 7.99 -20.43 -8.96
C GLN A 71 7.14 -19.78 -7.85
N GLY A 72 7.73 -19.50 -6.69
CA GLY A 72 6.99 -18.87 -5.59
C GLY A 72 6.49 -17.46 -5.91
N ALA A 73 7.21 -16.69 -6.72
CA ALA A 73 6.74 -15.38 -7.19
C ALA A 73 5.58 -15.51 -8.19
N SER A 74 5.65 -16.50 -9.08
CA SER A 74 4.57 -16.82 -10.03
C SER A 74 3.30 -17.26 -9.29
N ASP A 75 3.43 -18.11 -8.27
CA ASP A 75 2.29 -18.59 -7.48
C ASP A 75 1.60 -17.43 -6.75
N ARG A 76 2.36 -16.55 -6.08
CA ARG A 76 1.81 -15.33 -5.45
C ARG A 76 1.13 -14.40 -6.44
N MET A 77 1.72 -14.23 -7.63
CA MET A 77 1.16 -13.39 -8.69
C MET A 77 -0.17 -13.96 -9.17
N LYS A 78 -0.24 -15.28 -9.34
CA LYS A 78 -1.47 -15.99 -9.71
C LYS A 78 -2.53 -15.85 -8.61
N GLU A 79 -2.20 -16.12 -7.36
CA GLU A 79 -3.12 -15.94 -6.22
C GLU A 79 -3.67 -14.51 -6.16
N THR A 80 -2.80 -13.50 -6.32
CA THR A 80 -3.20 -12.09 -6.33
C THR A 80 -4.14 -11.79 -7.51
N TYR A 81 -3.87 -12.35 -8.68
CA TYR A 81 -4.71 -12.20 -9.85
C TYR A 81 -6.08 -12.86 -9.65
N ASP A 82 -6.11 -14.09 -9.15
CA ASP A 82 -7.32 -14.87 -8.93
C ASP A 82 -8.22 -14.23 -7.88
N ILE A 83 -7.65 -13.64 -6.81
CA ILE A 83 -8.39 -12.85 -5.81
C ILE A 83 -9.05 -11.62 -6.46
N ASN A 84 -8.31 -10.86 -7.26
CA ASN A 84 -8.81 -9.66 -7.91
C ASN A 84 -9.77 -9.95 -9.08
N ALA A 85 -9.78 -11.17 -9.61
CA ALA A 85 -10.67 -11.59 -10.69
C ALA A 85 -12.10 -11.89 -10.20
N ASN A 86 -12.32 -11.90 -8.88
CA ASN A 86 -13.56 -12.35 -8.25
C ASN A 86 -14.51 -11.22 -7.84
N ASP A 87 -14.47 -10.09 -8.54
CA ASP A 87 -15.36 -8.96 -8.28
C ASP A 87 -16.53 -8.88 -9.28
N GLY A 88 -17.68 -8.42 -8.78
CA GLY A 88 -19.01 -8.50 -9.40
C GLY A 88 -19.04 -8.19 -10.91
N ARG A 89 -19.31 -9.24 -11.69
CA ARG A 89 -19.42 -9.15 -13.15
C ARG A 89 -20.69 -8.40 -13.58
N TYR A 90 -20.59 -7.60 -14.63
CA TYR A 90 -21.72 -6.85 -15.18
C TYR A 90 -22.84 -7.78 -15.68
N GLN A 91 -24.08 -7.41 -15.41
CA GLN A 91 -25.26 -8.09 -15.94
C GLN A 91 -25.80 -7.35 -17.17
N PRO A 92 -26.48 -8.07 -18.09
CA PRO A 92 -27.23 -7.42 -19.16
C PRO A 92 -28.20 -6.35 -18.60
N GLY A 93 -28.22 -5.16 -19.20
CA GLY A 93 -28.99 -4.01 -18.75
C GLY A 93 -28.21 -3.01 -17.87
N ASN A 94 -26.99 -3.36 -17.40
CA ASN A 94 -26.17 -2.41 -16.66
C ASN A 94 -25.58 -1.33 -17.58
N GLN A 95 -25.54 -0.09 -17.09
CA GLN A 95 -24.88 1.01 -17.77
C GLN A 95 -23.38 1.05 -17.42
N VAL A 96 -22.54 1.25 -18.43
CA VAL A 96 -21.09 1.22 -18.32
C VAL A 96 -20.45 2.31 -19.20
N TRP A 97 -19.30 2.83 -18.75
CA TRP A 97 -18.37 3.62 -19.55
C TRP A 97 -17.43 2.70 -20.33
N LEU A 98 -17.06 3.11 -21.55
CA LEU A 98 -16.09 2.43 -22.40
C LEU A 98 -14.77 3.21 -22.46
N TYR A 99 -13.66 2.56 -22.11
CA TYR A 99 -12.32 3.10 -22.32
C TYR A 99 -11.92 3.01 -23.80
N ASN A 100 -11.82 4.16 -24.47
CA ASN A 100 -11.43 4.31 -25.86
C ASN A 100 -10.29 5.34 -26.00
N PRO A 101 -9.01 4.90 -25.98
CA PRO A 101 -7.84 5.80 -26.01
C PRO A 101 -7.55 6.43 -27.38
N GLN A 102 -8.56 6.57 -28.25
CA GLN A 102 -8.41 7.18 -29.57
C GLN A 102 -8.21 8.70 -29.46
N ARG A 103 -7.06 9.17 -29.94
CA ARG A 103 -6.70 10.58 -29.95
C ARG A 103 -7.46 11.34 -31.03
N ARG A 104 -8.20 12.38 -30.65
CA ARG A 104 -8.82 13.30 -31.64
C ARG A 104 -7.79 14.31 -32.12
N ARG A 105 -7.64 14.46 -33.44
CA ARG A 105 -6.77 15.48 -34.04
C ARG A 105 -7.32 16.87 -33.74
N GLY A 106 -6.47 17.79 -33.27
CA GLY A 106 -6.85 19.17 -32.96
C GLY A 106 -7.11 19.49 -31.48
N LEU A 107 -7.18 18.49 -30.59
CA LEU A 107 -7.22 18.69 -29.13
C LEU A 107 -5.93 18.19 -28.48
N SER A 108 -5.51 18.81 -27.37
CA SER A 108 -4.32 18.38 -26.65
C SER A 108 -4.53 16.98 -26.02
N PRO A 109 -3.62 16.02 -26.21
CA PRO A 109 -3.80 14.65 -25.72
C PRO A 109 -4.01 14.52 -24.20
N LYS A 110 -3.54 15.50 -23.41
CA LYS A 110 -3.68 15.51 -21.95
C LYS A 110 -5.05 15.98 -21.45
N LEU A 111 -5.81 16.71 -22.28
CA LEU A 111 -7.15 17.21 -21.93
C LEU A 111 -8.28 16.36 -22.52
N GLN A 112 -7.95 15.27 -23.23
CA GLN A 112 -8.94 14.36 -23.80
C GLN A 112 -9.35 13.31 -22.78
N SER A 113 -10.65 13.19 -22.49
CA SER A 113 -11.16 12.01 -21.78
C SER A 113 -11.03 10.78 -22.66
N SER A 114 -10.40 9.74 -22.13
CA SER A 114 -10.31 8.43 -22.77
C SER A 114 -11.53 7.55 -22.48
N TRP A 115 -12.51 8.04 -21.72
CA TRP A 115 -13.73 7.33 -21.37
C TRP A 115 -14.92 7.89 -22.17
N GLU A 116 -15.70 6.99 -22.76
CA GLU A 116 -16.84 7.28 -23.64
C GLU A 116 -18.09 6.58 -23.11
N GLY A 117 -19.26 7.25 -23.06
CA GLY A 117 -20.49 6.66 -22.53
C GLY A 117 -21.67 7.65 -22.55
N PRO A 118 -22.87 7.23 -22.12
CA PRO A 118 -23.22 5.92 -21.54
C PRO A 118 -23.39 4.78 -22.58
N TYR A 119 -22.90 3.60 -22.23
CA TYR A 119 -23.19 2.34 -22.93
C TYR A 119 -24.01 1.42 -22.04
N GLU A 120 -24.81 0.54 -22.64
CA GLU A 120 -25.55 -0.51 -21.95
C GLU A 120 -24.95 -1.88 -22.30
N VAL A 121 -24.83 -2.76 -21.31
CA VAL A 121 -24.43 -4.15 -21.54
C VAL A 121 -25.61 -4.91 -22.13
N VAL A 122 -25.53 -5.31 -23.41
CA VAL A 122 -26.61 -6.03 -24.09
C VAL A 122 -26.55 -7.52 -23.77
N THR A 123 -25.37 -8.11 -23.92
CA THR A 123 -25.16 -9.54 -23.64
C THR A 123 -23.75 -9.76 -23.09
N ARG A 124 -23.66 -10.67 -22.13
CA ARG A 124 -22.37 -11.22 -21.68
C ARG A 124 -22.06 -12.42 -22.57
N ILE A 125 -20.95 -12.35 -23.30
CA ILE A 125 -20.51 -13.46 -24.17
C ILE A 125 -19.75 -14.44 -23.29
N ASN A 126 -18.69 -13.95 -22.63
CA ASN A 126 -17.88 -14.70 -21.69
C ASN A 126 -17.68 -13.87 -20.42
N ASP A 127 -17.05 -14.45 -19.41
CA ASP A 127 -16.61 -13.82 -18.16
C ASP A 127 -15.82 -12.53 -18.36
N VAL A 128 -15.03 -12.51 -19.43
CA VAL A 128 -14.06 -11.46 -19.74
C VAL A 128 -14.55 -10.56 -20.88
N VAL A 129 -15.56 -10.97 -21.65
CA VAL A 129 -15.95 -10.30 -22.91
C VAL A 129 -17.45 -9.99 -22.90
N TYR A 130 -17.76 -8.71 -23.09
CA TYR A 130 -19.10 -8.16 -23.04
C TYR A 130 -19.47 -7.51 -24.37
N ARG A 131 -20.73 -7.64 -24.76
CA ARG A 131 -21.30 -6.89 -25.88
C ARG A 131 -22.06 -5.69 -25.32
N ILE A 132 -21.58 -4.50 -25.64
CA ILE A 132 -22.14 -3.23 -25.17
C ILE A 132 -22.76 -2.44 -26.34
N GLN A 133 -23.74 -1.58 -26.05
CA GLN A 133 -24.40 -0.73 -27.03
C GLN A 133 -24.49 0.70 -26.52
N LYS A 134 -24.17 1.69 -27.37
CA LYS A 134 -24.27 3.11 -26.99
C LYS A 134 -25.74 3.53 -26.95
N LEU A 135 -26.18 4.16 -25.86
CA LEU A 135 -27.53 4.74 -25.78
C LEU A 135 -27.60 6.10 -26.52
N PRO A 136 -28.76 6.48 -27.11
CA PRO A 136 -30.00 5.71 -27.28
C PRO A 136 -30.06 4.84 -28.56
N ARG A 137 -29.19 5.05 -29.57
CA ARG A 137 -29.17 4.26 -30.83
C ARG A 137 -27.77 4.04 -31.41
N GLY A 138 -26.92 3.29 -30.71
CA GLY A 138 -25.58 2.89 -31.19
C GLY A 138 -25.53 1.48 -31.79
N LYS A 139 -24.48 1.18 -32.57
CA LYS A 139 -24.14 -0.19 -32.99
C LYS A 139 -23.53 -0.97 -31.81
N PRO A 140 -23.87 -2.26 -31.63
CA PRO A 140 -23.28 -3.08 -30.58
C PRO A 140 -21.77 -3.29 -30.85
N ARG A 141 -20.97 -3.27 -29.79
CA ARG A 141 -19.52 -3.50 -29.82
C ARG A 141 -19.14 -4.57 -28.80
N VAL A 142 -18.20 -5.41 -29.16
CA VAL A 142 -17.65 -6.45 -28.27
C VAL A 142 -16.38 -5.92 -27.65
N VAL A 143 -16.30 -5.90 -26.31
CA VAL A 143 -15.21 -5.30 -25.55
C VAL A 143 -14.83 -6.16 -24.36
N HIS A 144 -13.57 -6.06 -23.95
CA HIS A 144 -13.02 -6.74 -22.79
C HIS A 144 -13.46 -6.03 -21.49
N PHE A 145 -13.68 -6.79 -20.42
CA PHE A 145 -14.08 -6.32 -19.09
C PHE A 145 -13.23 -5.14 -18.60
N ASN A 146 -11.89 -5.26 -18.65
CA ASN A 146 -10.94 -4.20 -18.27
C ASN A 146 -11.11 -2.85 -19.01
N ARG A 147 -11.90 -2.79 -20.08
CA ARG A 147 -12.22 -1.55 -20.81
C ARG A 147 -13.57 -0.97 -20.40
N LEU A 148 -14.25 -1.57 -19.44
CA LEU A 148 -15.53 -1.13 -18.91
C LEU A 148 -15.34 -0.56 -17.52
N ALA A 149 -16.12 0.46 -17.19
CA ALA A 149 -16.27 0.98 -15.84
C ALA A 149 -17.77 1.17 -15.55
N PRO A 150 -18.23 1.03 -14.30
CA PRO A 150 -19.65 1.22 -13.96
C PRO A 150 -20.08 2.66 -14.22
N PHE A 151 -21.28 2.86 -14.80
CA PHE A 151 -21.89 4.17 -14.99
C PHE A 151 -22.88 4.45 -13.85
N ALA A 152 -22.52 5.35 -12.93
CA ALA A 152 -23.48 5.95 -12.01
C ALA A 152 -24.17 7.11 -12.75
N GLY A 153 -25.49 7.05 -12.90
CA GLY A 153 -26.25 8.06 -13.63
C GLY A 153 -26.04 9.48 -13.09
N SER A 154 -26.13 10.47 -13.98
CA SER A 154 -26.24 11.88 -13.61
C SER A 154 -27.62 12.11 -12.98
N ASN A 155 -27.77 11.85 -11.68
CA ASN A 155 -28.86 12.42 -10.89
C ASN A 155 -28.51 13.88 -10.57
N ASP A 156 -28.46 14.73 -11.61
CA ASP A 156 -28.16 16.15 -11.48
C ASP A 156 -29.39 17.05 -11.29
N GLU A 157 -30.60 16.49 -11.11
CA GLU A 157 -31.80 17.30 -10.84
C GLU A 157 -32.42 17.07 -9.44
N GLN A 158 -31.81 16.23 -8.59
CA GLN A 158 -32.19 16.09 -7.18
C GLN A 158 -31.04 16.39 -6.20
N ALA A 159 -29.85 16.71 -6.71
CA ALA A 159 -28.64 16.93 -5.92
C ALA A 159 -28.47 18.38 -5.41
N GLU A 160 -29.21 19.37 -5.92
CA GLU A 160 -29.00 20.79 -5.56
C GLU A 160 -29.93 21.37 -4.48
N ALA A 161 -30.79 20.57 -3.84
CA ALA A 161 -31.69 21.07 -2.80
C ALA A 161 -31.70 20.22 -1.52
N ARG A 162 -30.52 19.96 -0.95
CA ARG A 162 -30.39 19.67 0.48
C ARG A 162 -29.16 20.38 1.02
N VAL A 163 -29.30 21.67 1.33
CA VAL A 163 -28.54 22.26 2.43
C VAL A 163 -28.86 21.37 3.64
N ARG A 164 -27.90 20.51 4.02
CA ARG A 164 -28.04 19.63 5.17
C ARG A 164 -28.24 20.53 6.39
N HIS A 165 -29.46 20.52 6.90
CA HIS A 165 -29.71 20.83 8.30
C HIS A 165 -28.76 19.92 9.09
N VAL A 166 -27.77 20.51 9.76
CA VAL A 166 -26.94 19.79 10.72
C VAL A 166 -27.84 19.56 11.94
N SER A 167 -28.47 18.39 11.97
CA SER A 167 -28.98 17.80 13.19
C SER A 167 -27.86 16.93 13.79
N PRO A 168 -27.76 16.86 15.12
CA PRO A 168 -26.59 16.32 15.82
C PRO A 168 -26.38 14.82 15.52
N PRO A 169 -25.13 14.32 15.51
CA PRO A 169 -24.79 12.98 15.06
C PRO A 169 -24.85 11.96 16.20
N ASP A 170 -26.05 11.47 16.53
CA ASP A 170 -26.21 10.39 17.52
C ASP A 170 -26.33 8.98 16.90
N SER A 171 -25.97 8.81 15.61
CA SER A 171 -25.89 7.49 14.97
C SER A 171 -24.50 7.24 14.38
N GLU A 172 -23.90 6.13 14.77
CA GLU A 172 -22.64 5.63 14.20
C GLU A 172 -22.84 5.34 12.72
N LEU A 173 -21.96 5.86 11.85
CA LEU A 173 -21.97 5.50 10.43
C LEU A 173 -21.48 4.06 10.30
N SER A 174 -22.29 3.22 9.65
CA SER A 174 -21.85 1.87 9.28
C SER A 174 -20.78 1.92 8.19
N PHE A 175 -19.96 0.85 8.09
CA PHE A 175 -18.97 0.72 7.02
C PHE A 175 -19.61 0.82 5.62
N GLU A 176 -20.78 0.21 5.43
CA GLU A 176 -21.51 0.23 4.17
C GLU A 176 -21.92 1.65 3.77
N GLU A 177 -22.44 2.43 4.71
CA GLU A 177 -22.78 3.84 4.50
C GLU A 177 -21.55 4.68 4.21
N PHE A 178 -20.44 4.45 4.93
CA PHE A 178 -19.18 5.13 4.66
C PHE A 178 -18.69 4.89 3.24
N MET A 179 -18.68 3.62 2.79
CA MET A 179 -18.21 3.26 1.46
C MET A 179 -19.10 3.84 0.36
N LEU A 180 -20.42 3.89 0.56
CA LEU A 180 -21.36 4.52 -0.37
C LEU A 180 -21.15 6.03 -0.50
N LEU A 181 -20.80 6.72 0.59
CA LEU A 181 -20.55 8.17 0.57
C LEU A 181 -19.21 8.50 -0.10
N HIS A 182 -18.21 7.63 0.03
CA HIS A 182 -16.84 7.89 -0.41
C HIS A 182 -16.47 7.22 -1.75
N SER A 183 -17.34 6.39 -2.33
CA SER A 183 -17.12 5.76 -3.65
C SER A 183 -17.11 6.75 -4.82
N ASN A 184 -17.74 7.93 -4.66
CA ASN A 184 -17.91 8.91 -5.73
C ASN A 184 -16.76 9.94 -5.85
N GLY A 185 -15.60 9.67 -5.25
CA GLY A 185 -14.40 10.49 -5.44
C GLY A 185 -14.47 11.90 -4.84
N GLN A 186 -15.46 12.17 -3.99
CA GLN A 186 -15.54 13.40 -3.22
C GLN A 186 -14.42 13.43 -2.18
N LYS A 187 -13.65 14.51 -2.16
CA LYS A 187 -12.62 14.73 -1.14
C LYS A 187 -13.33 15.12 0.15
N ALA A 188 -13.51 14.18 1.06
CA ALA A 188 -13.66 14.54 2.47
C ALA A 188 -12.39 15.30 2.87
N ARG A 189 -12.54 16.59 3.14
CA ARG A 189 -11.54 17.42 3.81
C ARG A 189 -12.27 18.08 4.96
N TYR A 190 -12.36 17.36 6.07
CA TYR A 190 -13.02 17.88 7.27
C TYR A 190 -12.14 18.86 8.05
N GLY A 191 -10.88 19.05 7.63
CA GLY A 191 -9.96 20.03 8.23
C GLY A 191 -9.34 19.59 9.56
N VAL A 192 -9.60 18.35 9.99
CA VAL A 192 -9.16 17.78 11.28
C VAL A 192 -7.76 17.14 11.19
N THR A 193 -7.28 16.87 9.97
CA THR A 193 -5.94 16.28 9.76
C THR A 193 -4.89 17.32 9.40
N ARG A 194 -3.72 17.23 10.04
CA ARG A 194 -2.54 18.01 9.68
C ARG A 194 -1.49 17.08 9.08
N GLU A 195 -1.08 17.34 7.84
CA GLU A 195 -0.01 16.57 7.17
C GLU A 195 1.34 17.26 7.35
N GLU A 196 2.36 16.52 7.79
CA GLU A 196 3.72 17.04 7.89
C GLU A 196 4.77 16.04 7.44
N SER A 197 5.82 16.55 6.78
CA SER A 197 6.94 15.74 6.31
C SER A 197 8.05 15.73 7.36
N ARG A 198 7.92 14.84 8.36
CA ARG A 198 8.91 14.64 9.43
C ARG A 198 8.99 13.17 9.84
N ASP A 199 10.03 12.83 10.59
CA ASP A 199 10.17 11.50 11.19
C ASP A 199 9.10 11.27 12.28
N LEU A 200 8.33 10.19 12.13
CA LEU A 200 7.28 9.79 13.05
C LEU A 200 7.80 9.62 14.48
N PHE A 201 9.00 9.05 14.63
CA PHE A 201 9.59 8.76 15.94
C PHE A 201 10.17 9.99 16.63
N GLN A 202 10.31 11.13 15.92
CA GLN A 202 10.74 12.42 16.49
C GLN A 202 9.54 13.30 16.90
N THR A 203 8.32 12.77 16.79
CA THR A 203 7.12 13.48 17.25
C THR A 203 7.14 13.60 18.78
N PRO A 204 6.79 14.76 19.37
CA PRO A 204 6.80 14.95 20.83
C PRO A 204 6.11 13.82 21.59
N ALA A 205 6.58 13.53 22.80
CA ALA A 205 6.06 12.44 23.65
C ALA A 205 4.56 12.60 23.99
N ASP A 206 4.02 13.81 23.90
CA ASP A 206 2.58 14.08 24.10
C ASP A 206 1.69 13.50 22.97
N PHE A 207 2.28 13.11 21.84
CA PHE A 207 1.58 12.40 20.77
C PHE A 207 1.70 10.88 20.94
N CYS A 208 0.56 10.21 20.98
CA CYS A 208 0.52 8.77 20.80
C CYS A 208 0.93 8.40 19.37
N LEU A 209 1.46 7.20 19.18
CA LEU A 209 1.80 6.68 17.85
C LEU A 209 0.85 5.54 17.49
N ALA A 210 0.47 5.42 16.22
CA ALA A 210 -0.22 4.22 15.74
C ALA A 210 0.39 3.70 14.43
N HIS A 211 0.37 2.39 14.22
CA HIS A 211 0.70 1.79 12.92
C HIS A 211 -0.02 0.46 12.69
N CYS A 212 -0.10 0.01 11.43
CA CYS A 212 -0.68 -1.28 11.08
C CYS A 212 0.28 -2.46 11.29
N VAL A 213 -0.27 -3.57 11.77
CA VAL A 213 0.41 -4.87 11.93
C VAL A 213 -0.49 -6.03 11.53
N ALA A 214 0.13 -7.19 11.40
CA ALA A 214 -0.56 -8.47 11.31
C ALA A 214 -0.67 -9.15 12.68
N ALA A 215 -1.67 -10.02 12.86
CA ALA A 215 -1.87 -10.76 14.10
C ALA A 215 -0.69 -11.71 14.45
N ASP A 216 0.08 -12.14 13.45
CA ASP A 216 1.31 -12.92 13.64
C ASP A 216 2.50 -12.12 14.24
N LEU A 217 2.37 -10.79 14.36
CA LEU A 217 3.36 -9.86 14.92
C LEU A 217 4.77 -10.01 14.34
N ARG A 218 4.91 -10.47 13.08
CA ARG A 218 6.22 -10.71 12.46
C ARG A 218 7.03 -9.42 12.30
N MET A 219 6.36 -8.36 11.84
CA MET A 219 6.89 -6.98 11.68
C MET A 219 8.31 -6.93 11.09
N SER A 220 8.53 -7.61 9.96
CA SER A 220 9.88 -7.84 9.40
C SER A 220 10.34 -6.81 8.37
N ARG A 221 9.48 -5.86 7.95
CA ARG A 221 9.76 -4.88 6.89
C ARG A 221 9.05 -3.55 7.17
N GLY A 222 9.47 -2.50 6.46
CA GLY A 222 8.84 -1.17 6.50
C GLY A 222 8.88 -0.52 7.88
N ILE A 223 7.97 0.42 8.11
CA ILE A 223 7.88 1.14 9.39
C ILE A 223 7.61 0.20 10.57
N ALA A 224 6.90 -0.91 10.36
CA ALA A 224 6.63 -1.90 11.39
C ALA A 224 7.92 -2.52 11.97
N LEU A 225 8.96 -2.72 11.15
CA LEU A 225 10.27 -3.17 11.64
C LEU A 225 10.93 -2.10 12.54
N THR A 226 10.75 -0.82 12.21
CA THR A 226 11.26 0.29 13.02
C THR A 226 10.54 0.36 14.36
N PHE A 227 9.22 0.23 14.39
CA PHE A 227 8.43 0.12 15.63
C PHE A 227 8.91 -1.06 16.50
N LYS A 228 9.10 -2.23 15.90
CA LYS A 228 9.62 -3.42 16.59
C LYS A 228 11.00 -3.19 17.22
N LYS A 229 11.89 -2.46 16.53
CA LYS A 229 13.23 -2.11 17.05
C LYS A 229 13.18 -1.04 18.13
N ALA A 230 12.30 -0.05 17.99
CA ALA A 230 12.22 1.11 18.88
C ALA A 230 11.53 0.79 20.21
N PHE A 231 10.37 0.12 20.17
CA PHE A 231 9.54 -0.06 21.35
C PHE A 231 9.57 -1.48 21.93
N GLY A 232 10.07 -2.47 21.18
CA GLY A 232 10.22 -3.84 21.68
C GLY A 232 8.90 -4.44 22.19
N GLN A 233 8.96 -5.38 23.14
CA GLN A 233 7.79 -5.89 23.89
C GLN A 233 6.78 -6.78 23.13
N LEU A 234 7.25 -7.62 22.21
CA LEU A 234 6.39 -8.58 21.49
C LEU A 234 5.59 -9.53 22.40
N GLU A 235 6.14 -9.91 23.55
CA GLU A 235 5.44 -10.80 24.49
C GLU A 235 4.20 -10.13 25.12
N GLU A 236 4.26 -8.82 25.35
CA GLU A 236 3.13 -8.05 25.86
C GLU A 236 2.01 -7.96 24.82
N LEU A 237 2.37 -7.66 23.57
CA LEU A 237 1.42 -7.67 22.44
C LEU A 237 0.77 -9.05 22.25
N ARG A 238 1.54 -10.14 22.41
CA ARG A 238 1.00 -11.51 22.33
C ARG A 238 -0.01 -11.80 23.43
N ARG A 239 0.22 -11.32 24.65
CA ARG A 239 -0.71 -11.52 25.78
C ARG A 239 -2.05 -10.83 25.56
N GLN A 240 -2.08 -9.75 24.79
CA GLN A 240 -3.31 -9.04 24.42
C GLN A 240 -4.19 -9.79 23.41
N ARG A 241 -3.75 -10.96 22.93
CA ARG A 241 -4.46 -11.83 21.98
C ARG A 241 -4.79 -11.08 20.67
N PRO A 242 -3.78 -10.90 19.81
CA PRO A 242 -3.93 -10.17 18.56
C PRO A 242 -4.91 -10.89 17.62
N GLU A 243 -5.92 -10.15 17.16
CA GLU A 243 -6.95 -10.61 16.24
C GLU A 243 -7.30 -9.48 15.27
N VAL A 244 -7.71 -9.82 14.05
CA VAL A 244 -8.06 -8.83 13.03
C VAL A 244 -9.22 -7.97 13.50
N GLY A 245 -9.09 -6.66 13.34
CA GLY A 245 -10.06 -5.68 13.85
C GLY A 245 -9.67 -5.09 15.20
N ARG A 246 -8.68 -5.67 15.90
CA ARG A 246 -8.29 -5.23 17.25
C ARG A 246 -7.14 -4.25 17.30
N VAL A 247 -7.12 -3.45 18.36
CA VAL A 247 -6.04 -2.50 18.66
C VAL A 247 -5.27 -2.98 19.88
N LEU A 248 -3.97 -3.19 19.71
CA LEU A 248 -3.07 -3.50 20.81
C LEU A 248 -2.36 -2.23 21.26
N GLN A 249 -1.96 -2.17 22.51
CA GLN A 249 -1.31 -1.01 23.11
C GLN A 249 -0.05 -1.42 23.87
N ILE A 250 1.02 -0.66 23.69
CA ILE A 250 2.18 -0.69 24.59
C ILE A 250 2.34 0.70 25.19
N THR A 251 2.70 0.76 26.47
CA THR A 251 3.19 1.99 27.11
C THR A 251 4.71 1.96 27.13
N ALA A 252 5.35 2.87 26.39
CA ALA A 252 6.79 3.01 26.32
C ALA A 252 7.26 4.21 27.16
N ALA A 253 8.32 4.03 27.96
CA ALA A 253 8.94 5.13 28.69
C ALA A 253 9.87 5.93 27.77
N GLU A 254 9.61 7.23 27.62
CA GLU A 254 10.40 8.16 26.78
C GLU A 254 10.69 9.45 27.57
N GLN A 255 11.97 9.68 27.93
CA GLN A 255 12.47 10.92 28.55
C GLN A 255 11.55 11.47 29.68
N GLU A 256 11.32 10.66 30.71
CA GLU A 256 10.50 10.98 31.90
C GLU A 256 8.98 11.04 31.68
N LYS A 257 8.48 10.75 30.47
CA LYS A 257 7.06 10.61 30.16
C LYS A 257 6.73 9.21 29.63
N GLU A 258 5.50 8.78 29.85
CA GLU A 258 4.96 7.56 29.25
C GLU A 258 4.27 7.90 27.93
N ARG A 259 4.53 7.11 26.90
CA ARG A 259 3.97 7.26 25.57
C ARG A 259 3.22 6.00 25.17
N SER A 260 1.95 6.15 24.81
CA SER A 260 1.14 5.06 24.27
C SER A 260 1.43 4.84 22.79
N VAL A 261 1.68 3.58 22.43
CA VAL A 261 1.90 3.11 21.06
C VAL A 261 0.83 2.08 20.71
N PHE A 262 0.04 2.38 19.69
CA PHE A 262 -1.06 1.57 19.21
C PHE A 262 -0.68 0.74 17.98
N TYR A 263 -1.07 -0.53 17.99
CA TYR A 263 -0.81 -1.50 16.94
C TYR A 263 -2.14 -1.96 16.36
N LEU A 264 -2.45 -1.48 15.16
CA LEU A 264 -3.70 -1.72 14.45
C LEU A 264 -3.62 -3.08 13.73
N VAL A 265 -4.31 -4.09 14.25
CA VAL A 265 -4.27 -5.46 13.69
C VAL A 265 -5.22 -5.56 12.49
N THR A 266 -4.68 -5.28 11.31
CA THR A 266 -5.49 -5.14 10.07
C THR A 266 -5.52 -6.41 9.22
N LYS A 267 -4.74 -7.43 9.57
CA LYS A 267 -4.64 -8.68 8.82
C LYS A 267 -4.17 -9.84 9.67
N GLN A 268 -4.51 -11.07 9.27
CA GLN A 268 -4.16 -12.25 10.04
C GLN A 268 -2.66 -12.54 10.00
N LEU A 269 -2.08 -12.63 8.80
CA LEU A 269 -0.67 -12.97 8.60
C LEU A 269 0.05 -11.84 7.88
N SER A 270 1.35 -11.70 8.16
CA SER A 270 2.21 -10.63 7.63
C SER A 270 2.28 -10.57 6.09
N HIS A 271 2.03 -11.69 5.41
CA HIS A 271 1.98 -11.78 3.95
C HIS A 271 0.58 -11.60 3.34
N HIS A 272 -0.48 -11.59 4.17
CA HIS A 272 -1.82 -11.24 3.70
C HIS A 272 -1.92 -9.74 3.41
N LYS A 273 -3.00 -9.34 2.73
CA LYS A 273 -3.37 -7.94 2.54
C LYS A 273 -4.57 -7.59 3.42
N PRO A 274 -4.59 -6.42 4.05
CA PRO A 274 -5.77 -5.94 4.76
C PRO A 274 -6.86 -5.54 3.74
N THR A 275 -8.11 -5.51 4.20
CA THR A 275 -9.26 -5.00 3.45
C THR A 275 -9.73 -3.66 4.04
N TYR A 276 -10.53 -2.92 3.28
CA TYR A 276 -11.15 -1.69 3.79
C TYR A 276 -12.01 -1.93 5.04
N GLN A 277 -12.76 -3.04 5.07
CA GLN A 277 -13.56 -3.44 6.24
C GLN A 277 -12.66 -3.65 7.46
N THR A 278 -11.63 -4.49 7.34
CA THR A 278 -10.74 -4.79 8.47
C THR A 278 -10.01 -3.55 8.99
N VAL A 279 -9.67 -2.60 8.11
CA VAL A 279 -9.10 -1.32 8.54
C VAL A 279 -10.15 -0.47 9.25
N TRP A 280 -11.35 -0.37 8.71
CA TRP A 280 -12.46 0.35 9.33
C TRP A 280 -12.75 -0.16 10.74
N ASP A 281 -12.94 -1.47 10.89
CA ASP A 281 -13.22 -2.10 12.20
C ASP A 281 -12.12 -1.77 13.22
N THR A 282 -10.86 -1.81 12.77
CA THR A 282 -9.71 -1.48 13.63
C THR A 282 -9.64 -0.01 13.99
N LEU A 283 -10.02 0.89 13.08
CA LEU A 283 -10.05 2.32 13.37
C LEU A 283 -11.24 2.70 14.28
N VAL A 284 -12.36 1.98 14.18
CA VAL A 284 -13.49 2.11 15.12
C VAL A 284 -13.05 1.68 16.52
N GLU A 285 -12.36 0.54 16.67
CA GLU A 285 -11.82 0.14 17.98
C GLU A 285 -10.77 1.15 18.49
N LEU A 286 -9.92 1.69 17.60
CA LEU A 286 -8.95 2.72 17.96
C LEU A 286 -9.65 3.96 18.54
N ARG A 287 -10.72 4.42 17.91
CA ARG A 287 -11.54 5.54 18.40
C ARG A 287 -12.02 5.28 19.83
N ASP A 288 -12.60 4.12 20.07
CA ASP A 288 -13.15 3.76 21.37
C ASP A 288 -12.05 3.72 22.46
N VAL A 289 -10.85 3.24 22.09
CA VAL A 289 -9.67 3.27 22.97
C VAL A 289 -9.22 4.69 23.26
N LEU A 290 -9.11 5.56 22.25
CA LEU A 290 -8.71 6.97 22.41
C LEU A 290 -9.70 7.72 23.32
N LEU A 291 -11.00 7.50 23.11
CA LEU A 291 -12.09 8.04 23.92
C LEU A 291 -11.96 7.61 25.38
N SER A 292 -11.80 6.30 25.62
CA SER A 292 -11.73 5.74 26.96
C SER A 292 -10.52 6.27 27.76
N GLN A 293 -9.45 6.65 27.07
CA GLN A 293 -8.20 7.14 27.66
C GLN A 293 -8.07 8.67 27.61
N SER A 294 -9.08 9.40 27.11
CA SER A 294 -9.03 10.86 26.90
C SER A 294 -7.81 11.33 26.10
N ILE A 295 -7.39 10.57 25.09
CA ILE A 295 -6.22 10.90 24.25
C ILE A 295 -6.65 11.83 23.12
N SER A 296 -6.07 13.03 23.05
CA SER A 296 -6.41 14.05 22.06
C SER A 296 -5.38 14.26 20.95
N SER A 297 -4.22 13.61 21.02
CA SER A 297 -3.10 13.81 20.08
C SER A 297 -2.53 12.49 19.59
N LEU A 298 -2.70 12.21 18.30
CA LEU A 298 -2.28 10.96 17.67
C LEU A 298 -1.48 11.24 16.39
N ALA A 299 -0.35 10.56 16.23
CA ALA A 299 0.46 10.58 15.03
C ALA A 299 0.43 9.23 14.31
N ILE A 300 0.05 9.24 13.03
CA ILE A 300 -0.11 8.04 12.20
C ILE A 300 0.66 8.20 10.89
N PRO A 301 1.42 7.18 10.44
CA PRO A 301 2.03 7.17 9.12
C PRO A 301 0.99 6.94 8.02
N LYS A 302 1.43 6.85 6.76
CA LYS A 302 0.56 6.36 5.66
C LYS A 302 0.24 4.87 5.80
N ILE A 303 -0.73 4.56 6.65
CA ILE A 303 -1.16 3.19 6.94
C ILE A 303 -1.91 2.53 5.77
N ALA A 304 -1.81 1.19 5.71
CA ALA A 304 -2.50 0.29 4.79
C ALA A 304 -2.33 0.55 3.27
N SER A 305 -1.53 1.54 2.86
CA SER A 305 -1.47 2.00 1.45
C SER A 305 -0.16 1.71 0.73
N GLY A 306 0.93 1.43 1.48
CA GLY A 306 2.24 1.07 0.94
C GLY A 306 2.32 -0.40 0.52
N LEU A 307 3.02 -1.23 1.32
CA LEU A 307 3.13 -2.67 1.08
C LEU A 307 1.78 -3.41 1.08
N ASP A 308 0.77 -2.82 1.71
CA ASP A 308 -0.57 -3.38 1.84
C ASP A 308 -1.49 -3.05 0.64
N GLY A 309 -1.19 -1.99 -0.12
CA GLY A 309 -1.78 -1.72 -1.43
C GLY A 309 -3.20 -1.15 -1.46
N LEU A 310 -3.77 -0.67 -0.36
CA LEU A 310 -5.05 0.06 -0.36
C LEU A 310 -4.88 1.51 -0.84
N ASP A 311 -5.95 2.13 -1.35
CA ASP A 311 -5.92 3.55 -1.72
C ASP A 311 -5.90 4.44 -0.47
N TRP A 312 -4.78 5.15 -0.27
CA TRP A 312 -4.60 6.12 0.80
C TRP A 312 -5.70 7.17 0.88
N ARG A 313 -6.32 7.54 -0.24
CA ARG A 313 -7.39 8.54 -0.25
C ARG A 313 -8.60 8.06 0.56
N VAL A 314 -8.97 6.79 0.40
CA VAL A 314 -10.06 6.17 1.13
C VAL A 314 -9.70 6.02 2.61
N ILE A 315 -8.48 5.52 2.90
CA ILE A 315 -7.98 5.37 4.27
C ILE A 315 -7.92 6.70 5.00
N ARG A 316 -7.48 7.76 4.33
CA ARG A 316 -7.49 9.12 4.88
C ARG A 316 -8.91 9.57 5.22
N SER A 317 -9.88 9.33 4.34
CA SER A 317 -11.28 9.67 4.63
C SER A 317 -11.83 8.90 5.83
N MET A 318 -11.44 7.63 6.01
CA MET A 318 -11.80 6.85 7.21
C MET A 318 -11.21 7.47 8.48
N LEU A 319 -9.93 7.85 8.42
CA LEU A 319 -9.24 8.51 9.53
C LEU A 319 -9.86 9.88 9.87
N GLU A 320 -10.25 10.67 8.88
CA GLU A 320 -10.89 11.96 9.10
C GLU A 320 -12.29 11.83 9.71
N GLU A 321 -13.09 10.85 9.25
CA GLU A 321 -14.42 10.58 9.82
C GLU A 321 -14.32 10.22 11.30
N ILE A 322 -13.31 9.43 11.65
CA ILE A 322 -13.08 9.00 13.04
C ILE A 322 -12.53 10.14 13.88
N ALA A 323 -11.62 10.97 13.35
CA ALA A 323 -11.07 12.10 14.10
C ALA A 323 -12.06 13.25 14.29
N GLN A 324 -12.99 13.47 13.34
CA GLN A 324 -13.96 14.59 13.39
C GLN A 324 -14.88 14.52 14.60
N ARG A 325 -15.21 13.32 15.06
CA ARG A 325 -16.12 13.13 16.18
C ARG A 325 -15.48 13.35 17.55
N GLU A 326 -14.15 13.40 17.60
CA GLU A 326 -13.39 13.22 18.84
C GLU A 326 -12.58 14.46 19.29
N ASP A 327 -12.67 15.57 18.54
CA ASP A 327 -11.81 16.76 18.71
C ASP A 327 -10.31 16.40 18.82
N CYS A 328 -9.94 15.23 18.25
CA CYS A 328 -8.61 14.66 18.31
C CYS A 328 -7.75 15.26 17.20
N GLY A 329 -6.65 15.90 17.58
CA GLY A 329 -5.63 16.38 16.66
C GLY A 329 -4.92 15.20 16.00
N LEU A 330 -5.31 14.88 14.76
CA LEU A 330 -4.69 13.82 13.98
C LEU A 330 -3.54 14.37 13.14
N LEU A 331 -2.31 13.99 13.50
CA LEU A 331 -1.11 14.32 12.76
C LEU A 331 -0.76 13.17 11.79
N LEU A 332 -0.93 13.43 10.50
CA LEU A 332 -0.58 12.50 9.44
C LEU A 332 0.87 12.75 9.01
N LEU A 333 1.73 11.75 9.14
CA LEU A 333 3.14 11.85 8.78
C LEU A 333 3.42 10.92 7.59
N PRO A 334 3.40 11.40 6.34
CA PRO A 334 3.75 10.59 5.19
C PRO A 334 5.16 10.03 5.36
N ASP A 335 5.34 8.74 5.05
CA ASP A 335 6.68 8.14 4.99
C ASP A 335 7.57 9.03 4.12
N LEU A 336 8.67 9.52 4.71
CA LEU A 336 9.75 10.14 3.96
C LEU A 336 10.29 9.08 2.98
N PRO A 337 10.54 9.44 1.71
CA PRO A 337 11.15 8.50 0.78
C PRO A 337 12.44 7.96 1.40
N MET A 338 12.61 6.63 1.29
CA MET A 338 13.73 5.83 1.84
C MET A 338 15.15 6.38 1.52
N GLN A 339 15.25 7.36 0.61
CA GLN A 339 16.47 8.05 0.22
C GLN A 339 17.02 9.02 1.29
N GLU A 340 16.22 9.51 2.24
CA GLU A 340 16.70 10.45 3.26
C GLU A 340 17.17 9.79 4.57
N TRP A 341 16.89 8.49 4.76
CA TRP A 341 17.36 7.76 5.95
C TRP A 341 18.89 7.59 6.01
N ALA A 342 19.57 7.69 4.86
CA ALA A 342 21.03 7.65 4.78
C ALA A 342 21.71 8.97 5.22
N ILE A 343 20.98 10.08 5.26
CA ILE A 343 21.57 11.40 5.54
C ILE A 343 21.54 11.73 7.05
N LEU A 344 20.63 11.13 7.81
CA LEU A 344 20.49 11.38 9.26
C LEU A 344 21.34 10.44 10.15
N GLN A 345 21.90 9.35 9.62
CA GLN A 345 22.81 8.47 10.37
C GLN A 345 24.26 8.96 10.35
N VAL A 346 24.64 9.86 9.43
CA VAL A 346 26.03 10.38 9.33
C VAL A 346 26.27 11.59 10.25
N SER A 347 25.23 12.31 10.66
CA SER A 347 25.36 13.51 11.51
C SER A 347 25.47 13.22 13.01
N SER A 348 25.20 12.00 13.48
CA SER A 348 25.31 11.63 14.90
C SER A 348 26.66 10.99 15.30
N GLN A 349 27.51 10.61 14.33
CA GLN A 349 28.85 10.05 14.59
C GLN A 349 30.01 11.06 14.40
N ALA A 350 29.71 12.31 14.07
CA ALA A 350 30.72 13.37 13.90
C ALA A 350 30.82 14.34 15.10
N ARG A 351 30.18 14.03 16.24
CA ARG A 351 30.40 14.72 17.52
C ARG A 351 30.55 13.68 18.63
N GLY A 352 31.76 13.16 18.74
CA GLY A 352 32.24 12.29 19.82
C GLY A 352 33.75 12.42 19.88
#